data_AF-A0A1M5JKP7-F1
#
_entry.id   AF-A0A1M5JKP7-F1
#
_cell.length_a   1.000
_cell.length_b   1.000
_cell.length_c   1.000
_cell.angle_alpha   90.00
_cell.angle_beta   90.00
_cell.angle_gamma   90.00
#
_symmetry.space_group_name_H-M   'P 1'
#
loop_
_entity.id
_entity.type
_entity.pdbx_description
1 polymer ?
#
loop_
_entity_poly.entity_id
_entity_poly.type
_entity_poly.pdbx_seq_one_letter_code
_entity_poly.pdbx_strand_id
1 'polypeptide(L)'
;MKLKQMIIDVDICIKIGASSKYRYIEKLFPSIAEKIYIHKSVYDEIMMPASAKEQVDTLIKCGALELIDEYRLGSIEKKVYDAAFESLASVMINPNKPKKNAGEVSSLAMAKAKSITYFGTDEKDLQTIIDEKLNTGIDNIYCIRIVDIIEMVRDGKLEGLIRKEAKALWKLSGKSTEWFDKEIWPL
;
A
#
# COMPACT_ATOMS: atom_id res chain seq x y z
N MET A 1 8.91 -0.35 -15.64
CA MET A 1 8.30 1.01 -15.59
C MET A 1 8.04 1.32 -14.13
N LYS A 2 8.54 2.46 -13.64
CA LYS A 2 8.35 2.88 -12.25
C LYS A 2 7.16 3.84 -12.18
N LEU A 3 6.30 3.68 -11.19
CA LEU A 3 5.14 4.53 -10.99
C LEU A 3 5.59 5.91 -10.53
N LYS A 4 4.84 6.96 -10.88
CA LYS A 4 5.14 8.32 -10.44
C LYS A 4 5.03 8.43 -8.91
N GLN A 5 3.92 7.96 -8.35
CA GLN A 5 3.70 8.01 -6.91
C GLN A 5 2.75 6.91 -6.44
N MET A 6 2.93 6.47 -5.20
CA MET A 6 2.01 5.59 -4.49
C MET A 6 1.93 5.95 -3.00
N ILE A 7 0.81 5.61 -2.36
CA ILE A 7 0.67 5.62 -0.90
C ILE A 7 0.36 4.21 -0.41
N ILE A 8 0.86 3.82 0.76
CA ILE A 8 0.79 2.45 1.26
C ILE A 8 -0.06 2.33 2.52
N ASP A 9 -0.70 1.17 2.67
CA ASP A 9 -1.45 0.76 3.85
C ASP A 9 -0.60 -0.05 4.85
N VAL A 10 -1.13 -0.24 6.06
CA VAL A 10 -0.53 -1.04 7.13
C VAL A 10 -0.39 -2.50 6.71
N ASP A 11 -1.39 -3.05 6.00
CA ASP A 11 -1.49 -4.48 5.74
C ASP A 11 -0.37 -4.98 4.82
N ILE A 12 -0.08 -4.22 3.76
CA ILE A 12 0.98 -4.54 2.80
C ILE A 12 2.36 -4.38 3.44
N CYS A 13 2.54 -3.39 4.32
CA CYS A 13 3.77 -3.21 5.08
C CYS A 13 4.03 -4.42 5.99
N ILE A 14 3.01 -4.86 6.74
CA ILE A 14 3.16 -5.99 7.65
C ILE A 14 3.47 -7.28 6.88
N LYS A 15 2.75 -7.55 5.79
CA LYS A 15 2.93 -8.79 5.00
C LYS A 15 4.29 -8.84 4.29
N ILE A 16 4.74 -7.74 3.68
CA ILE A 16 6.02 -7.68 2.97
C ILE A 16 7.19 -7.59 3.97
N GLY A 17 7.04 -6.78 5.01
CA GLY A 17 8.06 -6.51 6.02
C GLY A 17 8.23 -7.62 7.06
N ALA A 18 7.44 -8.69 7.01
CA ALA A 18 7.45 -9.76 8.01
C ALA A 18 8.75 -10.58 8.07
N SER A 19 9.59 -10.51 7.04
CA SER A 19 10.87 -11.21 7.07
C SER A 19 11.93 -10.42 7.83
N SER A 20 12.49 -11.02 8.89
CA SER A 20 13.72 -10.52 9.53
C SER A 20 14.97 -10.78 8.70
N LYS A 21 14.93 -11.79 7.81
CA LYS A 21 16.07 -12.18 6.97
C LYS A 21 16.18 -11.34 5.69
N TYR A 22 15.05 -11.00 5.07
CA TYR A 22 15.02 -10.29 3.80
C TYR A 22 14.34 -8.93 3.96
N ARG A 23 15.04 -7.87 3.58
CA ARG A 23 14.53 -6.49 3.66
C ARG A 23 13.67 -6.15 2.43
N TYR A 24 12.53 -6.85 2.29
CA TYR A 24 11.69 -6.74 1.10
C TYR A 24 11.08 -5.35 0.90
N ILE A 25 10.65 -4.65 1.96
CA ILE A 25 10.11 -3.28 1.84
C ILE A 25 11.17 -2.36 1.23
N GLU A 26 12.39 -2.40 1.77
CA GLU A 26 13.49 -1.56 1.30
C GLU A 26 13.88 -1.82 -0.14
N LYS A 27 13.73 -3.08 -0.60
CA LYS A 27 14.07 -3.48 -1.97
C LYS A 27 12.95 -3.16 -2.96
N LEU A 28 11.71 -3.47 -2.60
CA LEU A 28 10.56 -3.44 -3.51
C LEU A 28 9.94 -2.06 -3.63
N PHE A 29 9.67 -1.38 -2.51
CA PHE A 29 8.95 -0.10 -2.54
C PHE A 29 9.69 0.94 -3.41
N PRO A 30 11.00 1.19 -3.22
CA PRO A 30 11.75 2.09 -4.09
C PRO A 30 11.87 1.62 -5.54
N SER A 31 11.61 0.35 -5.84
CA SER A 31 11.59 -0.15 -7.22
C SER A 31 10.23 0.08 -7.89
N ILE A 32 9.15 0.13 -7.11
CA ILE A 32 7.77 0.28 -7.61
C ILE A 32 7.44 1.73 -7.98
N ALA A 33 7.77 2.71 -7.14
CA ALA A 33 7.36 4.10 -7.33
C ALA A 33 8.47 5.11 -7.03
N GLU A 34 8.50 6.21 -7.78
CA GLU A 34 9.47 7.32 -7.61
C GLU A 34 9.27 8.02 -6.29
N LYS A 35 8.00 8.26 -5.94
CA LYS A 35 7.61 8.85 -4.66
C LYS A 35 6.65 7.96 -3.90
N ILE A 36 6.95 7.73 -2.63
CA ILE A 36 6.22 6.77 -1.80
C ILE A 36 5.78 7.51 -0.57
N TYR A 37 4.51 7.35 -0.23
CA TYR A 37 3.92 8.01 0.91
C TYR A 37 3.39 6.98 1.91
N ILE A 38 3.41 7.35 3.19
CA ILE A 38 2.65 6.66 4.23
C ILE A 38 1.87 7.72 5.01
N HIS A 39 0.59 7.46 5.25
CA HIS A 39 -0.18 8.34 6.13
C HIS A 39 0.27 8.14 7.58
N LYS A 40 0.27 9.21 8.37
CA LYS A 40 0.69 9.16 9.78
C LYS A 40 -0.07 8.12 10.60
N SER A 41 -1.38 8.03 10.43
CA SER A 41 -2.21 7.01 11.10
C SER A 41 -1.75 5.58 10.77
N VAL A 42 -1.39 5.31 9.51
CA VAL A 42 -0.87 4.01 9.09
C VAL A 42 0.50 3.75 9.70
N TYR A 43 1.39 4.73 9.66
CA TYR A 43 2.73 4.61 10.27
C TYR A 43 2.66 4.29 11.77
N ASP A 44 1.73 4.90 12.49
CA ASP A 44 1.51 4.69 13.93
C ASP A 44 0.90 3.31 14.22
N GLU A 45 0.19 2.70 13.26
CA GLU A 45 -0.36 1.34 13.38
C GLU A 45 0.68 0.23 13.14
N ILE A 46 1.79 0.51 12.44
CA ILE A 46 2.87 -0.45 12.21
C ILE A 46 3.70 -0.62 13.48
N MET A 47 3.20 -1.45 14.38
CA MET A 47 3.89 -1.80 15.63
C MET A 47 4.56 -3.17 15.56
N MET A 48 3.97 -4.10 14.81
CA MET A 48 4.46 -5.47 14.65
C MET A 48 4.24 -5.95 13.21
N PRO A 49 5.17 -6.76 12.66
CA PRO A 49 6.44 -7.17 13.26
C PRO A 49 7.47 -6.05 13.28
N ALA A 50 8.40 -6.08 14.25
CA ALA A 50 9.48 -5.09 14.39
C ALA A 50 10.29 -4.92 13.09
N SER A 51 10.51 -6.00 12.34
CA SER A 51 11.19 -5.96 11.05
C SER A 51 10.47 -5.11 10.00
N ALA A 52 9.14 -5.03 10.03
CA ALA A 52 8.38 -4.16 9.13
C ALA A 52 8.56 -2.69 9.53
N LYS A 53 8.44 -2.39 10.83
CA LYS A 53 8.65 -1.04 11.37
C LYS A 53 10.05 -0.51 11.05
N GLU A 54 11.08 -1.29 11.33
CA GLU A 54 12.48 -0.91 11.04
C GLU A 54 12.72 -0.61 9.56
N GLN A 55 12.10 -1.36 8.64
CA GLN A 55 12.23 -1.13 7.19
C GLN A 55 11.56 0.19 6.79
N VAL A 56 10.35 0.44 7.29
CA VAL A 56 9.65 1.71 7.05
C VAL A 56 10.44 2.88 7.61
N ASP A 57 10.92 2.78 8.85
CA ASP A 57 11.75 3.83 9.49
C ASP A 57 13.02 4.11 8.69
N THR A 58 13.66 3.06 8.15
CA THR A 58 14.84 3.20 7.29
C THR A 58 14.53 3.98 6.01
N LEU A 59 13.41 3.65 5.33
CA LEU A 59 12.99 4.35 4.13
C LEU A 59 12.58 5.80 4.40
N ILE A 60 11.97 6.09 5.55
CA ILE A 60 11.69 7.46 5.99
C ILE A 60 12.99 8.22 6.21
N LYS A 61 13.93 7.63 6.95
CA LYS A 61 15.21 8.27 7.30
C LYS A 61 16.06 8.59 6.07
N CYS A 62 16.03 7.75 5.03
CA CYS A 62 16.77 8.00 3.80
C CYS A 62 15.98 8.82 2.75
N GLY A 63 14.75 9.23 3.05
CA GLY A 63 13.91 10.05 2.17
C GLY A 63 13.25 9.31 1.02
N ALA A 64 13.34 7.97 0.99
CA ALA A 64 12.68 7.14 -0.02
C ALA A 64 11.17 6.97 0.24
N LEU A 65 10.73 7.22 1.48
CA LEU A 65 9.33 7.19 1.89
C LEU A 65 8.99 8.46 2.69
N GLU A 66 7.92 9.15 2.31
CA GLU A 66 7.49 10.39 2.93
C GLU A 66 6.30 10.17 3.86
N LEU A 67 6.46 10.56 5.13
CA LEU A 67 5.38 10.58 6.12
C LEU A 67 4.52 11.83 5.90
N ILE A 68 3.22 11.63 5.65
CA ILE A 68 2.26 12.70 5.38
C ILE A 68 1.07 12.67 6.34
N ASP A 69 0.45 13.84 6.53
CA ASP A 69 -0.74 14.05 7.34
C ASP A 69 -1.62 15.16 6.75
N GLU A 70 -2.85 15.25 7.23
CA GLU A 70 -3.86 16.20 6.79
C GLU A 70 -3.57 17.65 7.21
N TYR A 71 -2.70 17.87 8.20
CA TYR A 71 -2.39 19.22 8.72
C TYR A 71 -1.60 20.05 7.71
N ARG A 72 -0.93 19.41 6.76
CA ARG A 72 -0.13 20.06 5.71
C ARG A 72 -0.91 20.35 4.43
N LEU A 73 -2.19 20.03 4.38
CA LEU A 73 -3.02 20.25 3.18
C LEU A 73 -3.40 21.72 3.02
N GLY A 74 -3.33 22.22 1.79
CA GLY A 74 -3.91 23.51 1.43
C GLY A 74 -5.44 23.48 1.52
N SER A 75 -6.10 24.64 1.51
CA SER A 75 -7.56 24.72 1.72
C SER A 75 -8.39 23.94 0.70
N ILE A 76 -7.93 23.82 -0.55
CA ILE A 76 -8.61 23.03 -1.58
C ILE A 76 -8.38 21.54 -1.35
N GLU A 77 -7.13 21.12 -1.16
CA GLU A 77 -6.78 19.73 -0.85
C GLU A 77 -7.52 19.23 0.38
N LYS A 78 -7.64 20.07 1.42
CA LYS A 78 -8.36 19.74 2.65
C LYS A 78 -9.85 19.48 2.41
N LYS A 79 -10.51 20.28 1.56
CA LYS A 79 -11.91 20.02 1.18
C LYS A 79 -12.07 18.70 0.42
N VAL A 80 -11.14 18.39 -0.48
CA VAL A 80 -11.16 17.11 -1.22
C VAL A 80 -10.93 15.94 -0.26
N TYR A 81 -9.98 16.08 0.66
CA TYR A 81 -9.72 15.10 1.71
C TYR A 81 -10.96 14.85 2.56
N ASP A 82 -11.59 15.90 3.09
CA ASP A 82 -12.74 15.76 4.00
C ASP A 82 -13.92 15.09 3.29
N ALA A 83 -14.23 15.48 2.05
CA ALA A 83 -15.27 14.85 1.26
C ALA A 83 -14.97 13.37 0.92
N ALA A 84 -13.73 13.04 0.56
CA ALA A 84 -13.31 11.68 0.28
C ALA A 84 -13.36 10.81 1.56
N PHE A 85 -12.91 11.36 2.69
CA PHE A 85 -12.96 10.70 3.99
C PHE A 85 -14.39 10.39 4.39
N GLU A 86 -15.31 11.35 4.32
CA GLU A 86 -16.73 11.16 4.64
C GLU A 86 -17.39 10.09 3.76
N SER A 87 -17.11 10.13 2.45
CA SER A 87 -17.62 9.14 1.49
C SER A 87 -17.19 7.71 1.84
N LEU A 88 -15.89 7.50 2.12
CA LEU A 88 -15.35 6.20 2.49
C LEU A 88 -15.81 5.74 3.88
N ALA A 89 -15.78 6.66 4.86
CA ALA A 89 -16.17 6.36 6.24
C ALA A 89 -17.59 5.81 6.33
N SER A 90 -18.50 6.25 5.45
CA SER A 90 -19.89 5.78 5.40
C SER A 90 -20.04 4.28 5.13
N VAL A 91 -19.03 3.64 4.51
CA VAL A 91 -19.05 2.21 4.14
C VAL A 91 -17.93 1.39 4.76
N MET A 92 -16.79 2.01 5.09
CA MET A 92 -15.61 1.30 5.60
C MET A 92 -15.45 1.37 7.12
N ILE A 93 -16.01 2.38 7.78
CA ILE A 93 -15.88 2.56 9.23
C ILE A 93 -17.12 2.01 9.92
N ASN A 94 -16.92 1.00 10.77
CA ASN A 94 -17.98 0.51 11.63
C ASN A 94 -18.14 1.44 12.84
N PRO A 95 -19.33 2.01 13.12
CA PRO A 95 -19.54 2.88 14.27
C PRO A 95 -19.20 2.24 15.62
N ASN A 96 -19.33 0.92 15.74
CA ASN A 96 -18.99 0.18 16.95
C ASN A 96 -17.48 -0.11 17.07
N LYS A 97 -16.71 0.08 15.99
CA LYS A 97 -15.25 -0.09 15.93
C LYS A 97 -14.63 1.04 15.09
N PRO A 98 -14.75 2.31 15.51
CA PRO A 98 -14.43 3.46 14.65
C PRO A 98 -12.95 3.57 14.29
N LYS A 99 -12.08 2.93 15.07
CA LYS A 99 -10.64 2.86 14.77
C LYS A 99 -10.29 1.80 13.73
N LYS A 100 -11.17 0.82 13.50
CA LYS A 100 -10.96 -0.23 12.50
C LYS A 100 -11.08 0.43 11.12
N ASN A 101 -10.03 0.31 10.30
CA ASN A 101 -9.90 0.90 8.95
C ASN A 101 -9.69 2.43 8.92
N ALA A 102 -9.47 3.08 10.06
CA ALA A 102 -9.21 4.53 10.07
C ALA A 102 -7.92 4.87 9.29
N GLY A 103 -6.88 4.06 9.40
CA GLY A 103 -5.64 4.19 8.62
C GLY A 103 -5.87 4.13 7.11
N GLU A 104 -6.60 3.13 6.66
CA GLU A 104 -6.93 2.88 5.25
C GLU A 104 -7.77 4.03 4.66
N VAL A 105 -8.84 4.43 5.37
CA VAL A 105 -9.72 5.53 4.94
C VAL A 105 -8.96 6.86 4.87
N SER A 106 -8.14 7.17 5.88
CA SER A 106 -7.32 8.39 5.87
C SER A 106 -6.32 8.41 4.71
N SER A 107 -5.71 7.25 4.42
CA SER A 107 -4.74 7.13 3.34
C SER A 107 -5.37 7.27 1.96
N LEU A 108 -6.55 6.69 1.74
CA LEU A 108 -7.29 6.84 0.49
C LEU A 108 -7.82 8.27 0.29
N ALA A 109 -8.32 8.90 1.35
CA ALA A 109 -8.73 10.30 1.31
C ALA A 109 -7.54 11.22 0.97
N MET A 110 -6.37 10.95 1.56
CA MET A 110 -5.12 11.63 1.26
C MET A 110 -4.67 11.38 -0.18
N ALA A 111 -4.79 10.15 -0.66
CA ALA A 111 -4.47 9.80 -2.04
C ALA A 111 -5.28 10.64 -3.02
N LYS A 112 -6.59 10.79 -2.77
CA LYS A 112 -7.47 11.61 -3.59
C LYS A 112 -7.10 13.09 -3.54
N ALA A 113 -6.85 13.62 -2.34
CA ALA A 113 -6.52 15.03 -2.15
C ALA A 113 -5.21 15.45 -2.84
N LYS A 114 -4.24 14.54 -2.95
CA LYS A 114 -2.92 14.80 -3.57
C LYS A 114 -2.76 14.19 -4.97
N SER A 115 -3.84 13.71 -5.58
CA SER A 115 -3.84 13.02 -6.89
C SER A 115 -2.84 11.85 -6.98
N ILE A 116 -2.73 11.06 -5.91
CA ILE A 116 -1.92 9.84 -5.87
C ILE A 116 -2.80 8.69 -6.41
N THR A 117 -2.46 8.16 -7.58
CA THR A 117 -3.31 7.21 -8.31
C THR A 117 -3.06 5.74 -7.95
N TYR A 118 -2.14 5.45 -7.03
CA TYR A 118 -1.80 4.08 -6.65
C TYR A 118 -1.80 3.89 -5.14
N PHE A 119 -2.51 2.85 -4.70
CA PHE A 119 -2.67 2.49 -3.30
C PHE A 119 -2.09 1.09 -3.05
N GLY A 120 -1.02 1.01 -2.28
CA GLY A 120 -0.42 -0.26 -1.88
C GLY A 120 -1.23 -0.90 -0.77
N THR A 121 -1.93 -1.98 -1.07
CA THR A 121 -2.71 -2.79 -0.12
C THR A 121 -2.71 -4.24 -0.59
N ASP A 122 -2.96 -5.20 0.28
CA ASP A 122 -3.20 -6.59 -0.12
C ASP A 122 -4.63 -7.06 0.23
N GLU A 123 -5.56 -6.12 0.37
CA GLU A 123 -7.01 -6.36 0.44
C GLU A 123 -7.61 -6.52 -0.97
N LYS A 124 -8.38 -7.57 -1.18
CA LYS A 124 -8.91 -7.94 -2.51
C LYS A 124 -10.13 -7.10 -2.87
N ASP A 125 -10.99 -6.82 -1.90
CA ASP A 125 -12.30 -6.23 -2.15
C ASP A 125 -12.28 -4.69 -2.15
N LEU A 126 -11.13 -4.09 -1.79
CA LEU A 126 -10.99 -2.65 -1.65
C LEU A 126 -11.14 -1.89 -2.98
N GLN A 127 -10.65 -2.45 -4.10
CA GLN A 127 -10.74 -1.77 -5.40
C GLN A 127 -12.19 -1.45 -5.76
N THR A 128 -13.13 -2.36 -5.49
CA THR A 128 -14.57 -2.15 -5.76
C THR A 128 -15.12 -0.96 -4.97
N ILE A 129 -14.71 -0.81 -3.70
CA ILE A 129 -15.13 0.30 -2.85
C ILE A 129 -14.54 1.62 -3.36
N ILE A 130 -13.25 1.62 -3.75
CA ILE A 130 -12.60 2.79 -4.34
C ILE A 130 -13.30 3.20 -5.65
N ASP A 131 -13.63 2.22 -6.48
CA ASP A 131 -14.31 2.45 -7.76
C ASP A 131 -15.69 3.11 -7.55
N GLU A 132 -16.44 2.65 -6.56
CA GLU A 132 -17.76 3.20 -6.24
C GLU A 132 -17.70 4.57 -5.56
N LYS A 133 -16.72 4.79 -4.67
CA LYS A 133 -16.72 5.97 -3.77
C LYS A 133 -15.80 7.11 -4.20
N LEU A 134 -14.73 6.82 -4.95
CA LEU A 134 -13.67 7.80 -5.23
C LEU A 134 -13.31 7.95 -6.71
N ASN A 135 -13.46 6.89 -7.51
CA ASN A 135 -13.06 6.93 -8.92
C ASN A 135 -14.18 7.53 -9.77
N THR A 136 -13.92 8.73 -10.29
CA THR A 136 -14.86 9.51 -11.09
C THR A 136 -14.39 9.69 -12.54
N GLY A 137 -13.29 9.04 -12.92
CA GLY A 137 -12.60 9.21 -14.21
C GLY A 137 -11.45 10.23 -14.16
N ILE A 138 -11.32 10.97 -13.07
CA ILE A 138 -10.21 11.91 -12.81
C ILE A 138 -9.43 11.41 -11.60
N ASP A 139 -8.11 11.28 -11.74
CA ASP A 139 -7.19 10.80 -10.71
C ASP A 139 -7.75 9.56 -10.02
N ASN A 140 -8.08 8.55 -10.82
CA ASN A 140 -8.55 7.27 -10.32
C ASN A 140 -7.43 6.59 -9.52
N ILE A 141 -7.81 5.97 -8.41
CA ILE A 141 -6.92 5.23 -7.52
C ILE A 141 -7.02 3.75 -7.87
N TYR A 142 -5.86 3.11 -8.04
CA TYR A 142 -5.71 1.70 -8.34
C TYR A 142 -4.91 1.01 -7.24
N CYS A 143 -5.44 -0.10 -6.73
CA CYS A 143 -4.76 -0.93 -5.77
C CYS A 143 -3.58 -1.67 -6.41
N ILE A 144 -2.47 -1.76 -5.67
CA ILE A 144 -1.33 -2.61 -6.00
C ILE A 144 -1.15 -3.59 -4.86
N ARG A 145 -1.41 -4.87 -5.15
CA ARG A 145 -1.30 -5.97 -4.21
C ARG A 145 -0.02 -6.75 -4.39
N ILE A 146 0.25 -7.64 -3.44
CA ILE A 146 1.46 -8.47 -3.45
C ILE A 146 1.47 -9.38 -4.67
N VAL A 147 0.30 -9.86 -5.12
CA VAL A 147 0.19 -10.62 -6.38
C VAL A 147 0.62 -9.78 -7.57
N ASP A 148 0.15 -8.54 -7.66
CA ASP A 148 0.46 -7.65 -8.78
C ASP A 148 1.97 -7.32 -8.79
N ILE A 149 2.58 -7.09 -7.62
CA ILE A 149 4.04 -6.91 -7.47
C ILE A 149 4.81 -8.12 -7.96
N ILE A 150 4.41 -9.33 -7.56
CA ILE A 150 5.09 -10.58 -7.96
C ILE A 150 4.97 -10.81 -9.47
N GLU A 151 3.79 -10.57 -10.05
CA GLU A 151 3.57 -10.67 -11.49
C GLU A 151 4.41 -9.65 -12.25
N MET A 152 4.53 -8.41 -11.75
CA MET A 152 5.43 -7.41 -12.32
C MET A 152 6.89 -7.88 -12.30
N VAL A 153 7.33 -8.55 -11.24
CA VAL A 153 8.69 -9.13 -11.19
C VAL A 153 8.84 -10.27 -12.20
N ARG A 154 7.89 -11.20 -12.23
CA ARG A 154 7.88 -12.33 -13.17
C ARG A 154 7.99 -11.85 -14.62
N ASP A 155 7.22 -10.81 -14.96
CA ASP A 155 7.14 -10.25 -16.31
C ASP A 155 8.35 -9.34 -16.65
N GLY A 156 9.33 -9.17 -15.74
CA GLY A 156 10.47 -8.28 -15.93
C GLY A 156 10.12 -6.79 -15.92
N LYS A 157 8.92 -6.42 -15.47
CA LYS A 157 8.47 -5.02 -15.36
C LYS A 157 9.01 -4.33 -14.10
N LEU A 158 9.33 -5.13 -13.08
CA LEU A 158 9.93 -4.74 -11.82
C LEU A 158 11.14 -5.62 -11.54
N GLU A 159 12.29 -5.02 -11.28
CA GLU A 159 13.46 -5.77 -10.85
C GLU A 159 13.44 -5.98 -9.34
N GLY A 160 14.23 -6.95 -8.87
CA GLY A 160 14.56 -7.04 -7.45
C GLY A 160 14.15 -8.33 -6.77
N LEU A 161 13.49 -9.29 -7.39
CA LEU A 161 13.36 -10.63 -6.79
C LEU A 161 13.61 -11.72 -7.83
N ILE A 162 14.27 -12.80 -7.39
CA ILE A 162 14.23 -14.07 -8.13
C ILE A 162 12.98 -14.86 -7.74
N ARG A 163 12.54 -15.79 -8.59
CA ARG A 163 11.35 -16.64 -8.34
C ARG A 163 11.31 -17.25 -6.93
N LYS A 164 12.46 -17.71 -6.41
CA LYS A 164 12.57 -18.29 -5.05
C LYS A 164 12.26 -17.26 -3.95
N GLU A 165 12.71 -16.03 -4.10
CA GLU A 165 12.43 -14.92 -3.16
C GLU A 165 10.97 -14.49 -3.27
N ALA A 166 10.44 -14.35 -4.49
CA ALA A 166 9.04 -14.05 -4.73
C ALA A 166 8.11 -15.10 -4.11
N LYS A 167 8.45 -16.39 -4.23
CA LYS A 167 7.71 -17.50 -3.58
C LYS A 167 7.78 -17.42 -2.06
N ALA A 168 8.92 -17.01 -1.49
CA ALA A 168 9.05 -16.83 -0.06
C ALA A 168 8.19 -15.67 0.45
N LEU A 169 8.20 -14.53 -0.26
CA LEU A 169 7.32 -13.39 0.02
C LEU A 169 5.84 -13.78 -0.06
N TRP A 170 5.45 -14.53 -1.09
CA TRP A 170 4.09 -15.05 -1.25
C TRP A 170 3.64 -15.87 -0.03
N LYS A 171 4.49 -16.81 0.41
CA LYS A 171 4.22 -17.64 1.58
C LYS A 171 4.13 -16.80 2.87
N LEU A 172 5.01 -15.81 3.05
CA LEU A 172 4.97 -14.90 4.20
C LEU A 172 3.68 -14.08 4.25
N SER A 173 3.10 -13.80 3.08
CA SER A 173 1.81 -13.12 2.94
C SER A 173 0.61 -14.03 3.21
N GLY A 174 0.83 -15.24 3.75
CA GLY A 174 -0.21 -16.20 4.10
C GLY A 174 -0.83 -16.96 2.93
N LYS A 175 -0.23 -16.88 1.73
CA LYS A 175 -0.81 -17.44 0.50
C LYS A 175 -0.24 -18.83 0.14
N SER A 176 -1.05 -19.64 -0.55
CA SER A 176 -0.71 -21.03 -0.90
C SER A 176 0.47 -21.11 -1.88
N THR A 177 1.49 -21.90 -1.54
CA THR A 177 2.63 -22.16 -2.43
C THR A 177 2.26 -23.01 -3.63
N GLU A 178 1.26 -23.89 -3.51
CA GLU A 178 0.75 -24.67 -4.64
C GLU A 178 0.12 -23.74 -5.68
N TRP A 179 -0.68 -22.77 -5.23
CA TRP A 179 -1.27 -21.77 -6.11
C TRP A 179 -0.18 -20.91 -6.79
N PHE A 180 0.88 -20.56 -6.05
CA PHE A 180 2.04 -19.87 -6.63
C PHE A 180 2.68 -20.66 -7.78
N ASP A 181 2.93 -21.96 -7.57
CA ASP A 181 3.61 -22.81 -8.55
C ASP A 181 2.74 -23.13 -9.77
N LYS A 182 1.41 -23.10 -9.63
CA LYS A 182 0.47 -23.45 -10.72
C LYS A 182 0.02 -22.25 -11.54
N GLU A 183 -0.25 -21.12 -10.88
CA GLU A 183 -0.96 -20.00 -11.51
C GLU A 183 -0.14 -18.71 -11.53
N ILE A 184 0.60 -18.40 -10.47
CA ILE A 184 1.28 -17.10 -10.35
C ILE A 184 2.62 -17.09 -11.08
N TRP A 185 3.48 -18.06 -10.81
CA TRP A 185 4.78 -18.16 -11.49
C TRP A 185 5.15 -19.63 -11.69
N PRO A 186 4.60 -20.27 -12.73
CA PRO A 186 4.96 -21.65 -13.11
C PRO A 186 6.45 -21.82 -13.41
N LEU A 187 6.93 -23.06 -13.28
CA LEU A 187 8.27 -23.46 -13.74
C LEU A 187 8.26 -23.76 -15.24
#